data_AF-A0A9P7PX29-F1
#
_entry.id   AF-A0A9P7PX29-F1
#
_cell.length_a   1.000
_cell.length_b   1.000
_cell.length_c   1.000
_cell.angle_alpha   90.00
_cell.angle_beta   90.00
_cell.angle_gamma   90.00
#
_symmetry.space_group_name_H-M   'P 1'
#
loop_
_entity.id
_entity.type
_entity.pdbx_description
1 polymer ?
#
loop_
_entity_poly.entity_id
_entity_poly.type
_entity_poly.pdbx_seq_one_letter_code
_entity_poly.pdbx_strand_id
1 'polypeptide(L)'
;MAPLTPYWKQPSHPAIQEVIINGKEYSSKSLSKVALPPFAVFAKMAFPPCTVAEEPTYATVQMGVNSHLSLNSDLVYINHSCEPSLIFDTASLNILAGPKGLQPGDELTFFYPSTEWSMAQPFTCLCNRPSCRGTISGAKDMKPSQLEGLWLSPHIRLLLENPQQGETSISSTASNYLDEALKQERDNGRRSIGVGGEVNGSGAGERGPTSRELSGEMGGDTIVVKM
;
A
#
# COMPACT_ATOMS: atom_id res chain seq x y z
N MET A 1 6.53 19.77 -13.95
CA MET A 1 6.15 19.75 -12.51
C MET A 1 7.41 19.54 -11.69
N ALA A 2 7.47 19.98 -10.43
CA ALA A 2 8.61 19.64 -9.58
C ALA A 2 8.56 18.15 -9.19
N PRO A 3 9.70 17.46 -8.99
CA PRO A 3 9.73 16.13 -8.41
C PRO A 3 9.02 16.12 -7.05
N LEU A 4 8.31 15.03 -6.72
CA LEU A 4 7.76 14.86 -5.38
C LEU A 4 8.91 14.88 -4.37
N THR A 5 8.86 15.78 -3.39
CA THR A 5 9.79 15.78 -2.26
C THR A 5 9.23 14.85 -1.19
N PRO A 6 9.82 13.66 -0.96
CA PRO A 6 9.31 12.73 0.03
C PRO A 6 9.43 13.34 1.43
N TYR A 7 8.36 13.27 2.21
CA TYR A 7 8.35 13.70 3.62
C TYR A 7 8.33 12.50 4.59
N TRP A 8 8.30 11.27 4.07
CA TRP A 8 8.39 10.03 4.84
C TRP A 8 9.83 9.50 4.88
N LYS A 9 10.08 8.55 5.79
CA LYS A 9 11.36 7.84 5.88
C LYS A 9 11.54 6.91 4.68
N GLN A 10 12.67 7.02 3.99
CA GLN A 10 13.04 6.15 2.87
C GLN A 10 14.23 5.24 3.23
N PRO A 11 14.26 3.97 2.77
CA PRO A 11 13.13 3.26 2.18
C PRO A 11 12.06 2.94 3.24
N SER A 12 10.80 3.12 2.85
CA SER A 12 9.61 2.82 3.65
C SER A 12 9.28 1.32 3.72
N HIS A 13 9.59 0.58 2.64
CA HIS A 13 9.30 -0.86 2.50
C HIS A 13 10.57 -1.67 2.14
N PRO A 14 11.66 -1.59 2.93
CA PRO A 14 12.96 -2.15 2.55
C PRO A 14 12.98 -3.67 2.33
N ALA A 15 12.03 -4.40 2.90
CA ALA A 15 11.95 -5.85 2.77
C ALA A 15 11.36 -6.30 1.43
N ILE A 16 10.48 -5.51 0.83
CA ILE A 16 9.64 -5.94 -0.30
C ILE A 16 9.79 -5.08 -1.56
N GLN A 17 10.26 -3.84 -1.42
CA GLN A 17 10.34 -2.86 -2.51
C GLN A 17 11.75 -2.26 -2.59
N GLU A 18 12.26 -2.14 -3.81
CA GLU A 18 13.42 -1.33 -4.15
C GLU A 18 12.98 -0.20 -5.08
N VAL A 19 13.30 1.05 -4.74
CA VAL A 19 13.04 2.20 -5.61
C VAL A 19 14.32 2.58 -6.32
N ILE A 20 14.28 2.56 -7.64
CA ILE A 20 15.35 3.12 -8.49
C ILE A 20 14.94 4.54 -8.81
N ILE A 21 15.63 5.51 -8.20
CA ILE A 21 15.40 6.95 -8.45
C ILE A 21 16.23 7.36 -9.66
N ASN A 22 15.57 7.91 -10.68
CA ASN A 22 16.28 8.59 -11.77
C ASN A 22 16.17 10.11 -11.58
N GLY A 23 17.32 10.77 -11.46
CA GLY A 23 17.41 12.23 -11.27
C GLY A 23 17.04 13.05 -12.49
N LYS A 24 16.78 12.40 -13.64
CA LYS A 24 16.34 13.04 -14.87
C LYS A 24 15.12 12.30 -15.41
N GLU A 25 14.05 13.06 -15.65
CA GLU A 25 12.78 12.62 -16.23
C GLU A 25 12.04 11.60 -15.35
N TYR A 26 10.70 11.66 -15.31
CA TYR A 26 9.82 10.85 -14.45
C TYR A 26 9.91 9.34 -14.75
N SER A 27 11.06 8.75 -14.48
CA SER A 27 11.48 7.40 -14.87
C SER A 27 11.98 6.60 -13.67
N SER A 28 11.75 7.13 -12.46
CA SER A 28 11.87 6.34 -11.24
C SER A 28 10.91 5.15 -11.33
N LYS A 29 11.35 3.99 -10.87
CA LYS A 29 10.55 2.76 -10.89
C LYS A 29 10.74 1.97 -9.62
N SER A 30 9.77 1.13 -9.32
CA SER A 30 9.77 0.23 -8.18
C SER A 30 9.97 -1.21 -8.64
N LEU A 31 10.88 -1.94 -7.98
CA LEU A 31 11.13 -3.35 -8.22
C LEU A 31 10.72 -4.18 -7.00
N SER A 32 10.21 -5.37 -7.24
CA SER A 32 9.92 -6.36 -6.19
C SER A 32 11.23 -6.92 -5.63
N LYS A 33 11.29 -7.09 -4.32
CA LYS A 33 12.39 -7.83 -3.66
C LYS A 33 11.99 -9.25 -3.24
N VAL A 34 10.74 -9.63 -3.45
CA VAL A 34 10.15 -10.87 -2.95
C VAL A 34 9.48 -11.66 -4.06
N ALA A 35 9.45 -12.99 -3.88
CA ALA A 35 8.60 -13.87 -4.65
C ALA A 35 7.25 -14.02 -3.95
N LEU A 36 6.15 -13.85 -4.67
CA LEU A 36 4.80 -14.04 -4.15
C LEU A 36 3.96 -14.87 -5.13
N PRO A 37 3.15 -15.84 -4.65
CA PRO A 37 2.20 -16.51 -5.51
C PRO A 37 1.10 -15.54 -5.96
N PRO A 38 0.32 -15.89 -7.01
CA PRO A 38 -0.80 -15.08 -7.47
C PRO A 38 -1.74 -14.66 -6.33
N PHE A 39 -2.15 -13.39 -6.33
CA PHE A 39 -3.10 -12.81 -5.38
C PHE A 39 -2.67 -12.78 -3.90
N ALA A 40 -1.43 -13.13 -3.58
CA ALA A 40 -0.89 -12.93 -2.24
C ALA A 40 -0.77 -11.44 -1.90
N VAL A 41 -0.88 -11.11 -0.61
CA VAL A 41 -0.69 -9.73 -0.13
C VAL A 41 0.76 -9.32 -0.33
N PHE A 42 0.98 -8.28 -1.14
CA PHE A 42 2.27 -7.64 -1.32
C PHE A 42 2.55 -6.63 -0.21
N ALA A 43 1.61 -5.72 0.04
CA ALA A 43 1.71 -4.71 1.08
C ALA A 43 0.34 -4.36 1.66
N LYS A 44 0.31 -3.88 2.90
CA LYS A 44 -0.89 -3.32 3.53
C LYS A 44 -0.80 -1.80 3.48
N MET A 45 -1.87 -1.13 3.06
CA MET A 45 -1.96 0.34 3.08
C MET A 45 -2.02 0.91 4.51
N ALA A 46 -2.20 0.05 5.51
CA ALA A 46 -2.15 0.41 6.93
C ALA A 46 -0.73 0.61 7.48
N PHE A 47 0.33 0.16 6.78
CA PHE A 47 1.71 0.30 7.26
C PHE A 47 2.76 0.42 6.13
N PRO A 48 3.48 1.55 6.04
CA PRO A 48 3.19 2.84 6.70
C PRO A 48 1.76 3.31 6.38
N PRO A 49 1.08 3.99 7.31
CA PRO A 49 -0.33 4.30 7.15
C PRO A 49 -0.56 5.32 6.04
N CYS A 50 -1.36 4.92 5.05
CA CYS A 50 -1.99 5.86 4.14
C CYS A 50 -2.98 6.74 4.91
N THR A 51 -3.19 7.95 4.44
CA THR A 51 -4.17 8.90 5.02
C THR A 51 -5.07 9.43 3.93
N VAL A 52 -6.28 9.87 4.30
CA VAL A 52 -7.17 10.55 3.36
C VAL A 52 -6.49 11.82 2.85
N ALA A 53 -6.51 12.02 1.54
CA ALA A 53 -6.05 13.23 0.89
C ALA A 53 -7.17 14.26 0.85
N GLU A 54 -6.84 15.54 1.06
CA GLU A 54 -7.81 16.64 0.93
C GLU A 54 -8.27 16.82 -0.53
N GLU A 55 -7.35 16.64 -1.48
CA GLU A 55 -7.59 16.84 -2.91
C GLU A 55 -6.90 15.75 -3.75
N PRO A 56 -7.45 15.38 -4.93
CA PRO A 56 -6.81 14.48 -5.87
C PRO A 56 -5.55 15.12 -6.47
N THR A 57 -4.46 14.36 -6.51
CA THR A 57 -3.20 14.78 -7.15
C THR A 57 -2.62 13.61 -7.93
N TYR A 58 -1.54 13.83 -8.69
CA TYR A 58 -0.84 12.75 -9.38
C TYR A 58 -0.21 11.69 -8.44
N ALA A 59 -0.10 11.99 -7.13
CA ALA A 59 0.52 11.13 -6.12
C ALA A 59 -0.50 10.54 -5.13
N THR A 60 -1.80 10.71 -5.38
CA THR A 60 -2.87 10.09 -4.58
C THR A 60 -3.55 8.97 -5.36
N VAL A 61 -4.19 8.05 -4.65
CA VAL A 61 -4.95 6.94 -5.24
C VAL A 61 -6.41 7.06 -4.82
N GLN A 62 -7.32 7.09 -5.78
CA GLN A 62 -8.75 7.14 -5.50
C GLN A 62 -9.19 5.86 -4.80
N MET A 63 -9.90 6.01 -3.68
CA MET A 63 -10.35 4.90 -2.84
C MET A 63 -11.87 4.80 -2.70
N GLY A 64 -12.59 5.78 -3.24
CA GLY A 64 -14.05 5.86 -3.25
C GLY A 64 -14.48 6.89 -4.30
N VAL A 65 -15.80 7.08 -4.47
CA VAL A 65 -16.33 7.97 -5.52
C VAL A 65 -15.74 9.38 -5.42
N ASN A 66 -15.59 9.90 -4.20
CA ASN A 66 -15.12 11.27 -3.93
C ASN A 66 -13.98 11.31 -2.89
N SER A 67 -13.19 10.24 -2.77
CA SER A 67 -12.13 10.16 -1.75
C SER A 67 -10.86 9.54 -2.31
N HIS A 68 -9.72 10.08 -1.85
CA HIS A 68 -8.38 9.66 -2.26
C HIS A 68 -7.51 9.37 -1.04
N LEU A 69 -6.51 8.51 -1.24
CA LEU A 69 -5.45 8.22 -0.27
C LEU A 69 -4.14 8.87 -0.70
N SER A 70 -3.50 9.54 0.25
CA SER A 70 -2.06 9.78 0.23
C SER A 70 -1.34 8.52 0.72
N LEU A 71 -0.42 7.99 -0.09
CA LEU A 71 0.26 6.72 0.22
C LEU A 71 1.35 6.83 1.28
N ASN A 72 1.87 8.05 1.51
CA ASN A 72 2.80 8.40 2.58
C ASN A 72 4.05 7.50 2.67
N SER A 73 4.44 6.92 1.54
CA SER A 73 5.47 5.88 1.45
C SER A 73 5.98 5.77 0.01
N ASP A 74 7.01 4.96 -0.18
CA ASP A 74 7.59 4.70 -1.49
C ASP A 74 6.66 3.98 -2.46
N LEU A 75 5.48 3.55 -2.01
CA LEU A 75 4.43 3.02 -2.88
C LEU A 75 4.00 4.04 -3.96
N VAL A 76 4.25 5.35 -3.76
CA VAL A 76 4.04 6.39 -4.78
C VAL A 76 4.86 6.18 -6.06
N TYR A 77 5.95 5.40 -6.00
CA TYR A 77 6.82 5.12 -7.14
C TYR A 77 6.41 3.86 -7.91
N ILE A 78 5.24 3.28 -7.60
CA ILE A 78 4.69 2.15 -8.36
C ILE A 78 4.00 2.72 -9.61
N ASN A 79 4.55 2.39 -10.77
CA ASN A 79 4.15 2.98 -12.04
C ASN A 79 2.91 2.29 -12.65
N HIS A 80 2.39 2.89 -13.72
CA HIS A 80 1.33 2.30 -14.52
C HIS A 80 1.84 1.16 -15.42
N SER A 81 1.05 0.09 -15.55
CA SER A 81 1.14 -0.83 -16.68
C SER A 81 -0.26 -1.28 -17.13
N CYS A 82 -0.44 -1.47 -18.44
CA CYS A 82 -1.65 -2.08 -19.01
C CYS A 82 -1.72 -3.60 -18.75
N GLU A 83 -0.60 -4.23 -18.40
CA GLU A 83 -0.54 -5.59 -17.83
C GLU A 83 0.16 -5.50 -16.46
N PRO A 84 -0.59 -5.12 -15.40
CA PRO A 84 0.01 -4.80 -14.11
C PRO A 84 0.52 -6.04 -13.37
N SER A 85 1.53 -5.84 -12.53
CA SER A 85 2.04 -6.85 -11.62
C SER A 85 1.37 -6.82 -10.25
N LEU A 86 0.65 -5.74 -9.92
CA LEU A 86 -0.07 -5.53 -8.67
C LEU A 86 -1.53 -5.15 -8.89
N ILE A 87 -2.34 -5.43 -7.87
CA ILE A 87 -3.73 -5.00 -7.72
C ILE A 87 -3.82 -4.10 -6.49
N PHE A 88 -4.34 -2.89 -6.67
CA PHE A 88 -4.57 -1.94 -5.57
C PHE A 88 -6.01 -2.07 -5.07
N ASP A 89 -6.22 -2.94 -4.08
CA ASP A 89 -7.51 -3.10 -3.42
C ASP A 89 -7.67 -2.07 -2.30
N THR A 90 -8.10 -0.87 -2.68
CA THR A 90 -8.33 0.25 -1.77
C THR A 90 -9.50 0.01 -0.81
N ALA A 91 -10.45 -0.87 -1.15
CA ALA A 91 -11.59 -1.18 -0.29
C ALA A 91 -11.17 -2.04 0.91
N SER A 92 -10.25 -2.98 0.68
CA SER A 92 -9.67 -3.83 1.74
C SER A 92 -8.35 -3.29 2.31
N LEU A 93 -7.89 -2.13 1.84
CA LEU A 93 -6.60 -1.52 2.20
C LEU A 93 -5.38 -2.44 1.97
N ASN A 94 -5.43 -3.25 0.91
CA ASN A 94 -4.39 -4.20 0.54
C ASN A 94 -3.88 -3.95 -0.87
N ILE A 95 -2.58 -4.18 -1.08
CA ILE A 95 -1.97 -4.31 -2.39
C ILE A 95 -1.66 -5.79 -2.59
N LEU A 96 -2.22 -6.39 -3.64
CA LEU A 96 -2.08 -7.82 -3.93
C LEU A 96 -1.17 -8.03 -5.14
N ALA A 97 -0.48 -9.16 -5.19
CA ALA A 97 0.18 -9.63 -6.40
C ALA A 97 -0.88 -9.92 -7.48
N GLY A 98 -0.53 -9.63 -8.74
CA GLY A 98 -1.39 -9.92 -9.88
C GLY A 98 -1.54 -11.43 -10.15
N PRO A 99 -2.28 -11.80 -11.21
CA PRO A 99 -2.58 -13.19 -11.53
C PRO A 99 -1.33 -14.04 -11.89
N LYS A 100 -0.21 -13.39 -12.20
CA LYS A 100 1.07 -14.06 -12.50
C LYS A 100 1.97 -14.21 -11.26
N GLY A 101 1.56 -13.70 -10.10
CA GLY A 101 2.44 -13.57 -8.93
C GLY A 101 3.52 -12.51 -9.13
N LEU A 102 4.55 -12.55 -8.29
CA LEU A 102 5.75 -11.71 -8.38
C LEU A 102 7.01 -12.57 -8.22
N GLN A 103 8.09 -12.13 -8.86
CA GLN A 103 9.46 -12.57 -8.62
C GLN A 103 10.34 -11.37 -8.21
N PRO A 104 11.44 -11.59 -7.47
CA PRO A 104 12.42 -10.54 -7.25
C PRO A 104 12.94 -9.97 -8.57
N GLY A 105 13.00 -8.64 -8.67
CA GLY A 105 13.38 -7.91 -9.87
C GLY A 105 12.22 -7.56 -10.80
N ASP A 106 11.03 -8.12 -10.61
CA ASP A 106 9.84 -7.71 -11.37
C ASP A 106 9.51 -6.24 -11.10
N GLU A 107 9.15 -5.50 -12.14
CA GLU A 107 8.67 -4.13 -11.98
C GLU A 107 7.30 -4.14 -11.30
N LEU A 108 7.17 -3.38 -10.23
CA LEU A 108 5.94 -3.17 -9.49
C LEU A 108 5.11 -2.12 -10.23
N THR A 109 3.99 -2.56 -10.77
CA THR A 109 3.09 -1.72 -11.56
C THR A 109 1.63 -2.05 -11.27
N PHE A 110 0.75 -1.06 -11.36
CA PHE A 110 -0.69 -1.28 -11.31
C PHE A 110 -1.40 -0.55 -12.44
N PHE A 111 -2.64 -0.96 -12.74
CA PHE A 111 -3.40 -0.35 -13.80
C PHE A 111 -4.16 0.86 -13.26
N TYR A 112 -3.64 2.08 -13.40
CA TYR A 112 -4.24 3.27 -12.76
C TYR A 112 -5.76 3.41 -12.94
N PRO A 113 -6.37 3.18 -14.13
CA PRO A 113 -7.82 3.24 -14.26
C PRO A 113 -8.60 2.17 -13.46
N SER A 114 -7.93 1.20 -12.82
CA SER A 114 -8.59 0.30 -11.85
C SER A 114 -9.03 1.03 -10.59
N THR A 115 -8.35 2.12 -10.22
CA THR A 115 -8.68 2.96 -9.07
C THR A 115 -9.18 4.33 -9.50
N GLU A 116 -8.64 4.91 -10.57
CA GLU A 116 -8.91 6.29 -10.98
C GLU A 116 -10.06 6.39 -11.99
N TRP A 117 -11.13 7.12 -11.62
CA TRP A 117 -12.23 7.45 -12.52
C TRP A 117 -11.82 8.50 -13.55
N SER A 118 -11.20 9.58 -13.06
CA SER A 118 -10.62 10.66 -13.85
C SER A 118 -9.28 11.00 -13.23
N MET A 119 -8.23 10.99 -14.03
CA MET A 119 -6.88 11.30 -13.55
C MET A 119 -6.62 12.80 -13.53
N ALA A 120 -5.97 13.29 -12.45
CA ALA A 120 -5.50 14.66 -12.37
C ALA A 120 -4.49 15.02 -13.48
N GLN A 121 -3.74 14.02 -13.96
CA GLN A 121 -2.74 14.18 -15.01
C GLN A 121 -2.75 12.99 -15.98
N PRO A 122 -3.51 13.08 -17.09
CA PRO A 122 -3.44 12.11 -18.17
C PRO A 122 -2.04 12.05 -18.81
N PHE A 123 -1.67 10.88 -19.35
CA PHE A 123 -0.36 10.68 -19.97
C PHE A 123 -0.40 9.67 -21.12
N THR A 124 0.61 9.71 -21.99
CA THR A 124 0.83 8.66 -22.99
C THR A 124 1.56 7.48 -22.35
N CYS A 125 0.97 6.29 -22.38
CA CYS A 125 1.54 5.10 -21.76
C CYS A 125 2.78 4.60 -22.51
N LEU A 126 3.83 4.32 -21.74
CA LEU A 126 5.11 3.79 -22.23
C LEU A 126 5.40 2.38 -21.70
N CYS A 127 4.37 1.64 -21.26
CA CYS A 127 4.55 0.31 -20.66
C CYS A 127 5.01 -0.78 -21.65
N ASN A 128 4.95 -0.51 -22.96
CA ASN A 128 5.38 -1.41 -24.04
C ASN A 128 4.75 -2.82 -24.01
N ARG A 129 3.59 -2.98 -23.36
CA ARG A 129 2.86 -4.26 -23.33
C ARG A 129 2.05 -4.47 -24.61
N PRO A 130 1.88 -5.71 -25.09
CA PRO A 130 1.06 -6.00 -26.27
C PRO A 130 -0.38 -5.48 -26.17
N SER A 131 -0.95 -5.49 -24.96
CA SER A 131 -2.29 -4.96 -24.70
C SER A 131 -2.31 -3.46 -24.36
N CYS A 132 -1.27 -2.68 -24.64
CA CYS A 132 -1.19 -1.26 -24.26
C CYS A 132 -2.39 -0.43 -24.76
N ARG A 133 -2.88 0.49 -23.92
CA ARG A 133 -4.08 1.31 -24.18
C ARG A 133 -3.75 2.68 -24.78
N GLY A 134 -2.47 2.99 -24.96
CA GLY A 134 -2.03 4.29 -25.47
C GLY A 134 -2.19 5.36 -24.39
N THR A 135 -3.13 6.29 -24.55
CA THR A 135 -3.35 7.36 -23.56
C THR A 135 -4.13 6.84 -22.35
N ILE A 136 -3.70 7.22 -21.15
CA ILE A 136 -4.36 6.88 -19.88
C ILE A 136 -4.86 8.18 -19.25
N SER A 137 -6.19 8.30 -19.08
CA SER A 137 -6.86 9.47 -18.47
C SER A 137 -7.83 9.12 -17.34
N GLY A 138 -7.96 7.83 -16.98
CA GLY A 138 -8.92 7.33 -16.00
C GLY A 138 -10.00 6.46 -16.66
N ALA A 139 -10.77 5.73 -15.85
CA ALA A 139 -11.77 4.78 -16.33
C ALA A 139 -12.93 5.42 -17.09
N LYS A 140 -13.27 6.68 -16.79
CA LYS A 140 -14.38 7.43 -17.42
C LYS A 140 -14.30 7.44 -18.95
N ASP A 141 -13.09 7.55 -19.49
CA ASP A 141 -12.86 7.71 -20.93
C ASP A 141 -12.54 6.38 -21.66
N MET A 142 -12.61 5.25 -20.95
CA MET A 142 -12.25 3.94 -21.51
C MET A 142 -13.47 3.18 -22.00
N LYS A 143 -13.31 2.47 -23.13
CA LYS A 143 -14.33 1.53 -23.62
C LYS A 143 -14.37 0.29 -22.73
N PRO A 144 -15.52 -0.39 -22.59
CA PRO A 144 -15.63 -1.63 -21.82
C PRO A 144 -14.58 -2.68 -22.20
N SER A 145 -14.30 -2.84 -23.50
CA SER A 145 -13.28 -3.79 -24.00
C SER A 145 -11.84 -3.44 -23.60
N GLN A 146 -11.57 -2.20 -23.21
CA GLN A 146 -10.24 -1.80 -22.71
C GLN A 146 -10.06 -2.16 -21.22
N LEU A 147 -11.17 -2.30 -20.49
CA LEU A 147 -11.21 -2.64 -19.05
C LEU A 147 -11.42 -4.14 -18.80
N GLU A 148 -11.85 -4.89 -19.80
CA GLU A 148 -12.11 -6.32 -19.70
C GLU A 148 -10.87 -7.12 -19.25
N GLY A 149 -11.10 -8.07 -18.34
CA GLY A 149 -10.05 -8.93 -17.78
C GLY A 149 -9.14 -8.26 -16.74
N LEU A 150 -9.34 -6.97 -16.45
CA LEU A 150 -8.63 -6.26 -15.39
C LEU A 150 -9.45 -6.24 -14.11
N TRP A 151 -8.75 -6.23 -12.98
CA TRP A 151 -9.38 -5.94 -11.70
C TRP A 151 -9.74 -4.46 -11.66
N LEU A 152 -10.94 -4.14 -11.19
CA LEU A 152 -11.44 -2.77 -10.99
C LEU A 152 -11.96 -2.63 -9.56
N SER A 153 -11.61 -1.53 -8.90
CA SER A 153 -12.11 -1.21 -7.56
C SER A 153 -13.62 -1.09 -7.54
N PRO A 154 -14.28 -1.38 -6.39
CA PRO A 154 -15.73 -1.29 -6.27
C PRO A 154 -16.32 0.05 -6.72
N HIS A 155 -15.67 1.17 -6.39
CA HIS A 155 -16.15 2.50 -6.78
C HIS A 155 -16.03 2.76 -8.28
N ILE A 156 -15.04 2.18 -8.97
CA ILE A 156 -14.94 2.28 -10.43
C ILE A 156 -16.06 1.51 -11.11
N ARG A 157 -16.38 0.31 -10.62
CA ARG A 157 -17.53 -0.46 -11.14
C ARG A 157 -18.84 0.30 -10.96
N LEU A 158 -19.04 0.86 -9.77
CA LEU A 158 -20.20 1.71 -9.46
C LEU A 158 -20.31 2.90 -10.44
N LEU A 159 -19.21 3.58 -10.72
CA LEU A 159 -19.17 4.74 -11.61
C LEU A 159 -19.36 4.38 -13.09
N LEU A 160 -18.89 3.21 -13.52
CA LEU A 160 -19.17 2.70 -14.87
C LEU A 160 -20.67 2.40 -15.05
N GLU A 161 -21.33 1.89 -14.01
CA GLU A 161 -22.78 1.64 -14.01
C GLU A 161 -23.58 2.95 -13.86
N ASN A 162 -23.10 3.90 -13.05
CA ASN A 162 -23.79 5.13 -12.69
C ASN A 162 -22.89 6.37 -12.83
N PRO A 163 -22.55 6.82 -14.05
CA PRO A 163 -21.57 7.88 -14.27
C PRO A 163 -21.91 9.22 -13.60
N GLN A 164 -23.20 9.51 -13.39
CA GLN A 164 -23.68 10.75 -12.76
C GLN A 164 -23.23 10.91 -11.29
N GLN A 165 -22.88 9.82 -10.61
CA GLN A 165 -22.41 9.89 -9.21
C GLN A 165 -20.99 10.47 -9.09
N GLY A 166 -20.18 10.41 -10.15
CA GLY A 166 -18.84 11.00 -10.17
C GLY A 166 -18.83 12.53 -10.28
N GLU A 167 -20.00 13.15 -10.43
CA GLU A 167 -20.17 14.60 -10.55
C GLU A 167 -20.76 15.24 -9.27
N THR A 168 -21.15 14.43 -8.28
CA THR A 168 -21.76 14.92 -7.04
C THR A 168 -20.70 15.06 -5.94
N SER A 169 -20.48 16.27 -5.45
CA SER A 169 -19.47 16.62 -4.45
C SER A 169 -19.61 15.87 -3.12
N ILE A 170 -18.46 15.67 -2.48
CA ILE A 170 -18.15 15.10 -1.15
C ILE A 170 -19.38 15.03 -0.22
N SER A 171 -19.93 13.83 -0.03
CA SER A 171 -20.81 13.57 1.12
C SER A 171 -19.94 13.23 2.34
N SER A 172 -20.01 14.08 3.36
CA SER A 172 -19.31 14.00 4.65
C SER A 172 -19.48 12.66 5.39
N THR A 173 -20.47 11.86 4.99
CA THR A 173 -20.76 10.56 5.58
C THR A 173 -19.69 9.50 5.28
N ALA A 174 -19.07 9.54 4.09
CA ALA A 174 -18.09 8.52 3.69
C ALA A 174 -16.75 8.64 4.43
N SER A 175 -16.30 9.86 4.74
CA SER A 175 -15.09 10.10 5.53
C SER A 175 -15.19 9.55 6.95
N ASN A 176 -16.39 9.60 7.57
CA ASN A 176 -16.60 9.11 8.93
C ASN A 176 -16.47 7.59 9.05
N TYR A 177 -17.00 6.82 8.08
CA TYR A 177 -16.87 5.36 8.08
C TYR A 177 -15.41 4.90 7.91
N LEU A 178 -14.61 5.66 7.18
CA LEU A 178 -13.23 5.32 6.90
C LEU A 178 -12.30 5.61 8.09
N ASP A 179 -12.48 6.75 8.77
CA ASP A 179 -11.74 7.03 10.00
C ASP A 179 -12.02 5.96 11.07
N GLU A 180 -13.25 5.43 11.12
CA GLU A 180 -13.63 4.32 11.98
C GLU A 180 -12.90 3.02 11.58
N ALA A 181 -12.89 2.67 10.29
CA ALA A 181 -12.22 1.45 9.79
C ALA A 181 -10.69 1.49 9.96
N LEU A 182 -10.06 2.64 9.67
CA LEU A 182 -8.62 2.85 9.89
C LEU A 182 -8.25 2.82 11.37
N LYS A 183 -9.12 3.31 12.28
CA LYS A 183 -8.92 3.18 13.72
C LYS A 183 -9.06 1.73 14.17
N GLN A 184 -10.06 0.99 13.68
CA GLN A 184 -10.29 -0.41 14.05
C GLN A 184 -9.12 -1.32 13.64
N GLU A 185 -8.54 -1.12 12.45
CA GLU A 185 -7.34 -1.88 12.03
C GLU A 185 -6.10 -1.51 12.86
N ARG A 186 -5.92 -0.24 13.22
CA ARG A 186 -4.84 0.20 14.14
C ARG A 186 -4.99 -0.41 15.54
N ASP A 187 -6.21 -0.51 16.05
CA ASP A 187 -6.49 -1.09 17.37
C ASP A 187 -6.36 -2.62 17.37
N ASN A 188 -6.77 -3.29 16.30
CA ASN A 188 -6.59 -4.74 16.13
C ASN A 188 -5.10 -5.12 15.97
N GLY A 189 -4.32 -4.31 15.25
CA GLY A 189 -2.86 -4.48 15.16
C GLY A 189 -2.13 -4.30 16.50
N ARG A 190 -2.75 -3.61 17.47
CA ARG A 190 -2.19 -3.42 18.82
C ARG A 190 -2.55 -4.56 19.78
N ARG A 191 -3.68 -5.23 19.56
CA ARG A 191 -4.12 -6.39 20.35
C ARG A 191 -3.39 -7.69 20.01
N SER A 192 -2.88 -7.84 18.79
CA SER A 192 -2.15 -9.04 18.36
C SER A 192 -0.72 -9.18 18.94
N ILE A 193 -0.22 -8.18 19.68
CA ILE A 193 1.09 -8.20 20.36
C ILE A 193 0.98 -8.58 21.86
N GLY A 194 -0.23 -8.90 22.35
CA GLY A 194 -0.44 -9.28 23.75
C GLY A 194 -1.11 -10.65 23.90
N VAL A 195 -0.37 -11.74 23.76
CA VAL A 195 -0.82 -13.07 24.17
C VAL A 195 0.24 -13.73 25.05
N GLY A 196 0.14 -13.47 26.35
CA GLY A 196 0.68 -14.33 27.42
C GLY A 196 -0.50 -14.81 28.24
N GLY A 197 -1.01 -15.99 27.91
CA GLY A 197 -2.23 -16.57 28.47
C GLY A 197 -2.10 -16.97 29.93
N GLU A 198 -3.13 -16.63 30.70
CA GLU A 198 -3.40 -17.12 32.05
C GLU A 198 -3.71 -18.63 32.01
N VAL A 199 -3.14 -19.38 32.95
CA VAL A 199 -3.56 -20.76 33.26
C VAL A 199 -3.98 -20.80 34.73
N ASN A 200 -5.27 -21.08 34.96
CA ASN A 200 -5.86 -21.31 36.28
C ASN A 200 -5.48 -22.69 36.81
N GLY A 201 -5.08 -22.75 38.08
CA GLY A 201 -4.87 -24.00 38.84
C GLY A 201 -4.74 -23.74 40.33
N SER A 202 -5.81 -24.02 41.07
CA SER A 202 -6.02 -23.87 42.51
C SER A 202 -5.09 -24.68 43.41
N GLY A 203 -4.63 -24.10 44.54
CA GLY A 203 -4.04 -24.86 45.65
C GLY A 203 -3.31 -24.00 46.71
N ALA A 204 -3.91 -23.95 47.90
CA ALA A 204 -3.45 -23.49 49.22
C ALA A 204 -1.97 -23.12 49.49
N GLY A 205 -1.79 -22.05 50.29
CA GLY A 205 -0.87 -22.08 51.44
C GLY A 205 0.39 -21.19 51.40
N GLU A 206 0.45 -20.26 52.36
CA GLU A 206 1.64 -19.75 53.06
C GLU A 206 2.42 -18.53 52.51
N ARG A 207 3.00 -17.78 53.46
CA ARG A 207 3.46 -16.38 53.37
C ARG A 207 4.99 -16.28 53.25
N GLY A 208 5.47 -15.33 52.42
CA GLY A 208 6.78 -14.64 52.49
C GLY A 208 7.98 -15.32 51.78
N PRO A 209 9.15 -14.67 51.62
CA PRO A 209 9.51 -13.23 51.64
C PRO A 209 10.12 -12.75 50.28
N THR A 210 10.41 -11.45 50.14
CA THR A 210 11.14 -10.84 49.02
C THR A 210 12.66 -10.85 49.23
N SER A 211 13.44 -11.06 48.17
CA SER A 211 14.91 -10.88 48.07
C SER A 211 15.22 -10.75 46.58
N ARG A 212 15.71 -9.63 46.03
CA ARG A 212 17.06 -9.04 46.16
C ARG A 212 18.18 -10.09 46.03
N GLU A 213 18.96 -9.87 44.96
CA GLU A 213 20.31 -10.36 44.68
C GLU A 213 20.49 -11.81 44.19
N LEU A 214 21.22 -11.91 43.07
CA LEU A 214 22.30 -12.85 42.70
C LEU A 214 22.52 -12.67 41.17
N SER A 215 23.44 -11.79 40.76
CA SER A 215 24.87 -12.04 40.46
C SER A 215 25.12 -12.82 39.16
N GLY A 216 25.96 -12.26 38.26
CA GLY A 216 26.34 -12.93 37.01
C GLY A 216 26.89 -12.01 35.92
N GLU A 217 27.88 -11.21 36.26
CA GLU A 217 28.80 -10.54 35.33
C GLU A 217 29.65 -11.56 34.55
N MET A 218 29.75 -11.42 33.22
CA MET A 218 30.87 -11.96 32.44
C MET A 218 31.20 -10.98 31.32
N GLY A 219 32.14 -10.08 31.62
CA GLY A 219 32.90 -9.33 30.63
C GLY A 219 33.95 -10.21 29.96
N GLY A 220 34.35 -9.83 28.76
CA GLY A 220 35.40 -10.50 28.00
C GLY A 220 35.65 -9.83 26.65
N ASP A 221 36.13 -8.58 26.68
CA ASP A 221 36.83 -7.94 25.58
C ASP A 221 38.08 -8.74 25.22
N THR A 222 38.44 -8.84 23.93
CA THR A 222 39.78 -8.41 23.49
C THR A 222 39.93 -8.26 21.95
N ILE A 223 40.24 -7.01 21.58
CA ILE A 223 41.21 -6.46 20.59
C ILE A 223 41.18 -6.72 19.07
N VAL A 224 41.27 -5.56 18.42
CA VAL A 224 41.62 -5.23 17.04
C VAL A 224 43.09 -5.50 16.73
N VAL A 225 43.39 -5.99 15.51
CA VAL A 225 44.66 -5.69 14.82
C VAL A 225 44.36 -5.32 13.36
N LYS A 226 44.82 -4.14 12.97
CA LYS A 226 44.90 -3.63 11.59
C LYS A 226 46.23 -4.10 10.98
N MET A 227 46.21 -4.44 9.70
CA MET A 227 47.37 -4.29 8.79
C MET A 227 47.01 -3.24 7.76
#